data_AF-A0A2S5RER1-F1
#
_entry.id   AF-A0A2S5RER1-F1
#
_cell.length_a   1.000
_cell.length_b   1.000
_cell.length_c   1.000
_cell.angle_alpha   90.00
_cell.angle_beta   90.00
_cell.angle_gamma   90.00
#
_symmetry.space_group_name_H-M   'P 1'
#
loop_
_entity.id
_entity.type
_entity.pdbx_description
1 polymer ?
#
loop_
_entity_poly.entity_id
_entity_poly.type
_entity_poly.pdbx_seq_one_letter_code
_entity_poly.pdbx_strand_id
1 'polypeptide(L)' 'MAVIVKDGNVEKALIEVKRRLQLEGLVKEIRKREAYIQPSKKRKEQKKAGRRRLMRTLSRRIAKEGF' A
#
# COMPACT_ATOMS: atom_id res chain seq x y z
N MET A 1 13.57 8.20 -6.98
CA MET A 1 12.34 8.74 -7.60
C MET A 1 12.57 10.17 -8.04
N ALA A 2 12.36 10.50 -9.31
CA ALA A 2 12.34 11.88 -9.79
C ALA A 2 11.11 12.07 -10.71
N VAL A 3 10.42 13.20 -10.55
CA VAL A 3 9.30 13.62 -11.40
C VAL A 3 9.68 14.96 -12.02
N ILE A 4 9.68 15.02 -13.34
CA ILE A 4 10.01 16.21 -14.10
C ILE A 4 8.71 16.98 -14.34
N VAL A 5 8.69 18.25 -13.94
CA VAL A 5 7.54 19.13 -14.20
C VAL A 5 7.59 19.53 -15.68
N LYS A 6 6.53 19.24 -16.42
CA LYS A 6 6.36 19.70 -17.80
C LYS A 6 5.38 20.86 -17.84
N ASP A 7 5.67 21.85 -18.69
CA ASP A 7 4.76 22.95 -19.02
C ASP A 7 4.28 23.77 -17.79
N GLY A 8 5.10 23.85 -16.74
CA GLY A 8 4.75 24.55 -15.50
C GLY A 8 3.62 23.90 -14.68
N ASN A 9 3.15 22.71 -15.06
CA ASN A 9 2.03 22.05 -14.37
C ASN A 9 2.50 21.29 -13.11
N VAL A 10 2.66 22.04 -12.02
CA VAL A 10 3.11 21.55 -10.72
C VAL A 10 2.09 20.63 -10.06
N GLU A 11 0.80 20.91 -10.18
CA GLU A 11 -0.26 20.13 -9.54
C GLU A 11 -0.28 18.68 -10.04
N LYS A 12 -0.19 18.50 -11.36
CA LYS A 12 -0.11 17.17 -11.96
C LYS A 12 1.14 16.41 -11.53
N ALA A 13 2.28 17.11 -11.46
CA ALA A 13 3.52 16.51 -10.98
C ALA A 13 3.39 16.02 -9.53
N LEU A 14 2.73 16.78 -8.65
CA LEU A 14 2.49 16.37 -7.26
C LEU A 14 1.60 15.12 -7.15
N ILE A 15 0.53 15.05 -7.96
CA ILE A 15 -0.34 13.86 -8.01
C ILE A 15 0.46 12.64 -8.46
N GLU A 16 1.31 12.80 -9.47
CA GLU A 16 2.15 11.73 -9.98
C GLU A 16 3.17 11.26 -8.94
N VAL A 17 3.87 12.19 -8.27
CA VAL A 17 4.78 11.86 -7.15
C VAL A 17 4.04 11.06 -6.08
N LYS A 18 2.87 11.53 -5.65
CA LYS A 18 2.05 10.85 -4.64
C LYS A 18 1.67 9.44 -5.09
N ARG A 19 1.22 9.26 -6.33
CA ARG A 19 0.87 7.95 -6.88
C ARG A 19 2.08 7.01 -6.91
N ARG A 20 3.23 7.50 -7.39
CA ARG A 20 4.45 6.69 -7.44
C ARG A 20 4.94 6.30 -6.03
N LEU A 21 4.91 7.23 -5.06
CA LEU A 21 5.24 6.95 -3.65
C LEU A 21 4.34 5.87 -3.03
N GLN A 22 3.06 5.87 -3.40
CA GLN A 22 2.12 4.85 -2.95
C GLN A 22 2.38 3.48 -3.59
N LEU A 23 2.75 3.45 -4.87
CA LEU A 23 3.09 2.23 -5.61
C LEU A 23 4.38 1.58 -5.08
N GLU A 24 5.42 2.38 -4.87
CA GLU A 24 6.68 1.92 -4.24
C GLU A 24 6.47 1.47 -2.80
N GLY A 25 5.36 1.86 -2.17
CA GLY A 25 5.03 1.46 -0.80
C GLY A 25 5.95 2.06 0.26
N LEU A 26 6.78 3.04 -0.11
CA LEU A 26 7.80 3.67 0.74
C LEU A 26 7.21 4.17 2.06
N VAL A 27 6.04 4.83 2.01
CA VAL A 27 5.34 5.33 3.20
C VAL A 27 4.98 4.19 4.17
N LYS A 28 4.63 3.01 3.66
CA LYS A 28 4.34 1.84 4.51
C LYS A 28 5.61 1.24 5.09
N GLU A 29 6.74 1.37 4.40
CA GLU A 29 8.03 0.91 4.92
C GLU A 29 8.56 1.81 6.02
N ILE A 30 8.50 3.13 5.83
CA ILE A 30 8.89 4.11 6.84
C ILE A 30 8.15 3.82 8.14
N ARG A 31 6.83 3.70 8.09
CA ARG A 31 5.99 3.37 9.26
C ARG A 31 6.33 2.03 9.91
N LYS A 32 6.81 1.05 9.16
CA LYS A 32 7.23 -0.24 9.71
C LYS A 32 8.61 -0.19 10.37
N ARG A 33 9.42 0.80 10.02
CA ARG A 33 10.80 0.97 10.50
C ARG A 33 10.93 2.04 11.59
N GLU A 34 9.87 2.82 11.86
CA GLU A 34 9.85 3.86 12.92
C GLU A 34 10.26 3.33 14.30
N ALA A 35 9.91 2.09 14.63
CA ALA A 35 10.29 1.47 15.91
C ALA A 35 10.62 -0.02 15.73
N TYR A 36 11.41 -0.56 16.67
CA TYR A 36 11.67 -1.99 16.73
C TYR A 36 10.38 -2.78 17.02
N ILE A 37 10.12 -3.80 16.21
CA ILE A 37 8.99 -4.72 16.40
C ILE A 37 9.55 -6.12 16.62
N GLN A 38 9.21 -6.71 17.77
CA GLN A 38 9.56 -8.09 18.09
C GLN A 38 9.14 -9.06 16.96
N PRO A 39 9.97 -10.06 16.60
CA PRO A 39 9.70 -10.98 15.50
C PRO A 39 8.36 -11.73 15.63
N SER A 40 7.95 -12.06 16.85
CA SER A 40 6.64 -12.68 17.13
C SER A 40 5.47 -11.78 16.72
N LYS A 41 5.50 -10.49 17.08
CA LYS A 41 4.50 -9.49 16.70
C LYS A 41 4.49 -9.29 15.18
N LYS A 42 5.66 -9.25 14.53
CA LYS A 42 5.77 -9.16 13.07
C LYS A 42 5.10 -10.34 12.37
N ARG A 43 5.33 -11.58 12.84
CA ARG A 43 4.68 -12.79 12.30
C ARG A 43 3.15 -12.76 12.50
N LYS A 44 2.67 -12.30 13.66
CA LYS A 44 1.23 -12.18 13.96
C LYS A 44 0.54 -11.19 13.01
N GLU A 45 1.12 -10.02 12.78
CA GLU A 45 0.59 -9.03 11.85
C GLU A 45 0.62 -9.51 10.39
N GLN A 46 1.67 -10.25 9.98
CA GLN A 46 1.72 -10.87 8.65
C GLN A 46 0.58 -11.88 8.43
N LYS A 47 0.32 -12.77 9.40
CA LYS A 47 -0.81 -13.72 9.34
C LYS A 47 -2.15 -12.99 9.25
N LYS A 48 -2.35 -11.95 10.07
CA LYS A 48 -3.56 -11.11 10.05
C LYS A 48 -3.75 -10.41 8.71
N ALA A 49 -2.68 -9.88 8.12
CA ALA A 49 -2.72 -9.25 6.80
C ALA A 49 -3.04 -10.25 5.68
N GLY A 50 -2.54 -11.50 5.77
CA GLY A 50 -2.89 -12.58 4.86
C GLY A 50 -4.37 -12.91 4.92
N ARG A 51 -4.93 -13.12 6.11
CA ARG A 51 -6.37 -13.36 6.31
C ARG A 51 -7.22 -12.22 5.75
N ARG A 52 -6.86 -10.96 6.03
CA ARG A 52 -7.56 -9.78 5.49
C ARG A 52 -7.55 -9.75 3.95
N ARG A 53 -6.44 -10.13 3.31
CA ARG A 53 -6.38 -10.22 1.84
C ARG A 53 -7.29 -11.31 1.30
N LEU A 54 -7.26 -12.50 1.89
CA LEU A 54 -8.13 -13.61 1.50
C LEU A 54 -9.60 -13.22 1.62
N MET A 55 -10.02 -12.67 2.76
CA MET A 55 -11.41 -12.23 2.96
C MET A 55 -11.83 -11.19 1.91
N ARG A 56 -10.97 -10.22 1.59
CA ARG A 56 -11.24 -9.22 0.55
C ARG A 56 -11.40 -9.86 -0.84
N THR A 57 -10.61 -10.88 -1.17
CA THR A 57 -10.76 -11.62 -2.43
C THR A 57 -12.08 -12.39 -2.48
N LEU A 58 -12.42 -13.08 -1.39
CA LEU A 58 -13.69 -13.81 -1.28
C LEU A 58 -14.90 -12.87 -1.41
N SER A 59 -14.89 -11.74 -0.71
CA SER A 59 -15.97 -10.74 -0.82
C SER A 59 -16.13 -10.23 -2.25
N ARG A 60 -15.02 -10.01 -2.97
CA ARG A 60 -15.07 -9.61 -4.39
C ARG A 60 -15.64 -10.70 -5.29
N ARG A 61 -15.31 -11.97 -5.01
CA ARG A 61 -15.82 -13.12 -5.75
C ARG A 61 -17.32 -13.27 -5.57
N ILE A 62 -17.79 -13.26 -4.32
CA ILE A 62 -19.23 -13.32 -3.98
C ILE A 62 -20.00 -12.19 -4.67
N ALA A 63 -19.47 -10.97 -4.64
CA ALA A 63 -20.11 -9.82 -5.28
C ALA A 63 -20.19 -9.94 -6.82
N LYS A 64 -19.27 -10.70 -7.44
CA LYS A 64 -19.20 -10.85 -8.90
C LYS A 64 -20.02 -12.04 -9.40
N GLU A 65 -19.91 -13.18 -8.73
CA GLU A 65 -20.46 -14.46 -9.19
C GLU A 65 -21.86 -14.72 -8.61
N GLY A 66 -22.30 -13.95 -7.60
CA GLY A 66 -23.36 -14.45 -6.72
C GLY A 66 -22.84 -15.66 -5.95
N PHE A 67 -23.64 -16.23 -5.06
CA PHE A 67 -23.18 -17.33 -4.21
C PHE A 67 -22.88 -18.61 -5.00
#